data_AF-A0A349JXM0-F1
#
_entry.id   AF-A0A349JXM0-F1
#
_cell.length_a   1.000
_cell.length_b   1.000
_cell.length_c   1.000
_cell.angle_alpha   90.00
_cell.angle_beta   90.00
_cell.angle_gamma   90.00
#
_symmetry.space_group_name_H-M   'P 1'
#
loop_
_entity.id
_entity.type
_entity.pdbx_description
1 polymer ?
#
loop_
_entity_poly.entity_id
_entity_poly.type
_entity_poly.pdbx_seq_one_letter_code
_entity_poly.pdbx_strand_id
1 'polypeptide(L)' 'SLPIGRVLEDPPGDHPVILCYKLNGEWLSGERGGPVRMIVPDAYGFKSVKWLKAVVLTNAPAANDTYAS' A
#
# COMPACT_ATOMS: atom_id res chain seq x y z
N SER A 1 -7.80 -0.44 4.93
CA SER A 1 -6.98 0.74 5.32
C SER A 1 -5.72 0.27 6.05
N LEU A 2 -4.80 1.16 6.41
CA LEU A 2 -3.64 0.86 7.28
C LEU A 2 -3.61 1.81 8.48
N PRO A 3 -3.24 1.34 9.68
CA PRO A 3 -2.97 2.22 10.81
C PRO A 3 -1.82 3.19 10.50
N ILE A 4 -1.91 4.43 11.00
CA ILE A 4 -0.90 5.46 10.74
C ILE A 4 0.49 5.04 11.22
N GLY A 5 0.59 4.39 12.40
CA GLY A 5 1.87 3.86 12.91
C GLY A 5 2.51 2.88 11.95
N ARG A 6 1.73 1.97 11.32
CA ARG A 6 2.27 1.01 10.35
C ARG A 6 2.87 1.67 9.10
N VAL A 7 2.38 2.86 8.73
CA VAL A 7 2.81 3.58 7.52
C VAL A 7 3.99 4.50 7.80
N LEU A 8 4.06 5.10 8.99
CA LEU A 8 5.07 6.10 9.32
C LEU A 8 6.24 5.56 10.14
N GLU A 9 6.09 4.39 10.77
CA GLU A 9 7.11 3.77 11.60
C GLU A 9 7.73 2.57 10.89
N ASP A 10 9.04 2.38 11.11
CA ASP A 10 9.81 1.22 10.65
C ASP A 10 10.38 0.46 11.85
N PRO A 11 9.56 -0.36 12.55
CA PRO A 11 10.02 -1.17 13.66
C PRO A 11 11.10 -2.16 13.22
N PRO A 12 12.10 -2.47 14.06
CA PRO A 12 13.05 -3.52 13.78
C PRO A 12 12.35 -4.85 13.50
N GLY A 13 12.59 -5.42 12.32
CA GLY A 13 12.01 -6.71 11.90
C GLY A 13 10.82 -6.60 10.94
N ASP A 14 10.24 -5.41 10.77
CA ASP A 14 9.18 -5.15 9.78
C ASP A 14 9.74 -4.42 8.56
N HIS A 15 9.23 -4.75 7.38
CA HIS A 15 9.57 -4.01 6.17
C HIS A 15 8.66 -2.78 5.99
N PRO A 16 9.19 -1.65 5.46
CA PRO A 16 8.42 -0.42 5.27
C PRO A 16 7.28 -0.60 4.26
N VAL A 17 6.21 0.19 4.44
CA VAL A 17 5.22 0.38 3.36
C VAL A 17 5.81 1.30 2.31
N ILE A 18 5.80 0.89 1.05
CA ILE A 18 6.48 1.62 -0.02
C ILE A 18 5.55 1.94 -1.19
N LEU A 19 5.76 3.10 -1.80
CA LEU A 19 5.20 3.44 -3.11
C LEU A 19 6.24 3.12 -4.18
N CYS A 20 5.86 2.26 -5.12
CA CYS A 20 6.74 1.78 -6.17
C CYS A 20 6.23 2.23 -7.53
N TYR A 21 7.14 2.74 -8.35
CA TYR A 21 6.94 3.00 -9.78
C TYR A 21 7.76 2.05 -10.67
N LYS A 22 8.67 1.29 -10.05
CA LYS A 22 9.49 0.25 -10.67
C LYS A 22 9.47 -1.02 -9.84
N LEU A 23 9.69 -2.15 -10.49
CA LEU A 23 9.91 -3.45 -9.87
C LEU A 23 11.12 -4.11 -10.52
N ASN A 24 12.12 -4.50 -9.72
CA ASN A 24 13.37 -5.09 -10.20
C ASN A 24 14.09 -4.24 -11.27
N GLY A 25 14.06 -2.90 -11.10
CA GLY A 25 14.67 -1.96 -12.05
C GLY A 25 13.78 -1.58 -13.24
N GLU A 26 12.75 -2.36 -13.53
CA GLU A 26 11.84 -2.14 -14.68
C GLU A 26 10.61 -1.31 -14.32
N TRP A 27 10.13 -0.50 -15.26
CA TRP A 27 8.90 0.28 -15.08
C TRP A 27 7.69 -0.63 -14.87
N LEU A 28 6.75 -0.19 -14.03
CA LEU A 28 5.50 -0.93 -13.85
C LEU A 28 4.65 -0.84 -15.12
N SER A 29 4.31 -2.01 -15.68
CA SER A 29 3.26 -2.10 -16.69
C SER A 29 1.90 -1.77 -16.10
N GLY A 30 0.92 -1.47 -16.96
CA GLY A 30 -0.47 -1.23 -16.54
C GLY A 30 -1.01 -2.37 -15.68
N GLU A 31 -0.87 -3.62 -16.10
CA GLU A 31 -1.34 -4.80 -15.35
C GLU A 31 -0.69 -4.96 -13.96
N ARG A 32 0.56 -4.52 -13.83
CA ARG A 32 1.34 -4.56 -12.58
C ARG A 32 1.06 -3.37 -11.66
N GLY A 33 0.20 -2.44 -12.08
CA GLY A 33 -0.22 -1.30 -11.27
C GLY A 33 0.48 0.01 -11.62
N GLY A 34 1.12 0.13 -12.78
CA GLY A 34 1.76 1.36 -13.23
C GLY A 34 0.76 2.50 -13.45
N PRO A 35 1.16 3.77 -13.26
CA PRO A 35 2.53 4.23 -13.04
C PRO A 35 3.03 4.06 -11.61
N VAL A 36 2.13 3.99 -10.62
CA VAL A 36 2.47 3.88 -9.20
C VAL A 36 1.54 2.90 -8.50
N ARG A 37 2.11 2.04 -7.67
CA ARG A 37 1.38 1.16 -6.75
C ARG A 37 1.93 1.28 -5.33
N MET A 38 1.12 0.90 -4.35
CA MET A 38 1.55 0.67 -2.98
C MET A 38 1.94 -0.79 -2.79
N ILE A 39 2.99 -1.04 -2.02
CA ILE A 39 3.40 -2.36 -1.54
C ILE A 39 3.39 -2.31 -0.02
N VAL A 40 2.65 -3.24 0.57
CA VAL A 40 2.58 -3.44 2.02
C VAL A 40 3.17 -4.81 2.30
N PRO A 41 4.40 -4.88 2.81
CA PRO A 41 5.00 -6.14 3.20
C PRO A 41 4.16 -6.84 4.27
N ASP A 42 4.16 -8.17 4.23
CA ASP A 42 3.53 -9.05 5.24
C ASP A 42 2.00 -8.95 5.33
N ALA A 43 1.36 -8.10 4.52
CA ALA A 43 -0.08 -8.07 4.35
C ALA A 43 -0.50 -8.90 3.13
N TYR A 44 -1.63 -9.61 3.27
CA TYR A 44 -2.30 -10.25 2.13
C TYR A 44 -2.48 -9.25 0.97
N GLY A 45 -2.30 -9.72 -0.27
CA GLY A 45 -2.13 -8.90 -1.47
C GLY A 45 -3.21 -7.85 -1.73
N PHE A 46 -4.38 -7.96 -1.09
CA PHE A 46 -5.45 -6.96 -1.14
C PHE A 46 -5.09 -5.59 -0.52
N LYS A 47 -4.06 -5.50 0.34
CA LYS A 47 -3.58 -4.20 0.85
C LYS A 47 -2.59 -3.50 -0.08
N SER A 48 -2.10 -4.19 -1.11
CA SER A 48 -1.20 -3.60 -2.12
C SER A 48 -2.01 -2.96 -3.26
N VAL A 49 -2.38 -1.69 -3.08
CA VAL A 49 -3.19 -0.92 -4.05
C VAL A 49 -2.42 -0.71 -5.35
N LYS A 50 -2.98 -1.18 -6.47
CA LYS A 50 -2.51 -0.86 -7.82
C LYS A 50 -3.11 0.47 -8.29
N TRP A 51 -2.43 1.17 -9.19
CA TRP A 51 -2.93 2.40 -9.81
C TRP A 51 -3.28 3.48 -8.79
N LEU A 52 -2.34 3.76 -7.88
CA LEU A 52 -2.55 4.72 -6.80
C LEU A 52 -2.93 6.10 -7.37
N LYS A 53 -4.09 6.61 -6.94
CA LYS A 53 -4.64 7.91 -7.35
C LYS A 53 -4.56 8.96 -6.25
N ALA A 54 -4.81 8.55 -5.00
CA ALA A 54 -4.84 9.42 -3.84
C ALA A 54 -4.47 8.65 -2.58
N VAL A 55 -3.90 9.36 -1.60
CA VAL A 55 -3.68 8.88 -0.24
C VAL A 55 -4.38 9.86 0.68
N VAL A 56 -5.25 9.35 1.56
CA VAL A 56 -6.05 10.17 2.46
C VAL A 56 -5.80 9.70 3.89
N LEU A 57 -5.39 10.63 4.75
CA LEU A 57 -5.35 10.41 6.19
C LEU A 57 -6.72 10.72 6.79
N THR A 58 -7.27 9.79 7.58
CA THR A 58 -8.59 9.91 8.18
C THR A 58 -8.63 9.26 9.56
N ASN A 59 -9.50 9.77 10.43
CA ASN A 59 -9.80 9.16 11.72
C ASN A 59 -10.92 8.10 11.62
N ALA A 60 -11.45 7.83 10.41
CA ALA A 60 -12.45 6.80 10.18
C ALA A 60 -11.76 5.46 9.80
N PRO A 61 -11.88 4.39 10.62
CA PRO A 61 -11.16 3.12 10.38
C PRO A 61 -11.65 2.37 9.13
N ALA A 62 -12.91 2.53 8.74
CA ALA A 62 -13.61 1.72 7.74
C ALA A 62 -13.35 2.08 6.26
N ALA A 63 -12.43 2.98 5.95
CA ALA A 63 -12.37 3.58 4.59
C ALA A 63 -12.04 2.63 3.43
N ASN A 64 -11.64 1.37 3.68
CA ASN A 64 -11.30 0.42 2.61
C ASN A 64 -11.52 -1.07 3.01
N ASP A 65 -12.37 -1.35 3.98
CA ASP A 65 -12.69 -2.73 4.35
C ASP A 65 -13.96 -3.16 3.62
N THR A 66 -13.79 -3.82 2.46
CA THR A 66 -14.90 -4.50 1.76
C THR A 66 -15.45 -5.69 2.56
N TYR A 67 -14.87 -6.02 3.73
CA TYR A 67 -15.23 -7.17 4.57
C TYR A 67 -15.39 -6.82 6.06
N ALA A 68 -15.48 -5.54 6.43
CA ALA A 68 -15.87 -5.17 7.79
C ALA A 68 -17.41 -5.20 7.88
N SER A 69 -17.95 -6.40 8.01
CA SER A 69 -19.30 -6.65 8.56
C SER A 69 -19.23 -6.81 10.07
#